data_AF-A0A0B2QLG3-F1
#
_entry.id   AF-A0A0B2QLG3-F1
#
_cell.length_a   1.000
_cell.length_b   1.000
_cell.length_c   1.000
_cell.angle_alpha   90.00
_cell.angle_beta   90.00
_cell.angle_gamma   90.00
#
_symmetry.space_group_name_H-M   'P 1'
#
loop_
_entity.id
_entity.type
_entity.pdbx_description
1 polymer ?
#
loop_
_entity_poly.entity_id
_entity_poly.type
_entity_poly.pdbx_seq_one_letter_code
_entity_poly.pdbx_strand_id
1 'polypeptide(L)'
;MASKPRSVEEIFKDYSARRIAIIRALTHDVDKLYGLCDPEEVPPELPEPTLGINFARDDVSRRDWISLVAVHSDSWLLSVAFYLGIRLNHNERKRLFGLINILPTIFQVVTDNKPIKDNPTMDSGSKFWGSTEVAAVRNEHIEIFCGSCGGNYNKDEFWIGCDICEWWYHGKCIMMTPTKAETLKHYKCASCSLRRGRL
;
A
#
# COMPACT_ATOMS: atom_id res chain seq x y z
N MET A 1 -30.62 -10.32 -7.07
CA MET A 1 -29.61 -11.13 -7.77
C MET A 1 -28.29 -11.00 -7.01
N ALA A 2 -27.69 -12.10 -6.54
CA ALA A 2 -26.41 -12.02 -5.86
C ALA A 2 -25.31 -11.71 -6.89
N SER A 3 -24.61 -10.59 -6.73
CA SER A 3 -23.46 -10.26 -7.57
C SER A 3 -22.39 -11.36 -7.46
N LYS A 4 -21.65 -11.60 -8.55
CA LYS A 4 -20.58 -12.59 -8.59
C LYS A 4 -19.52 -12.25 -7.53
N PRO A 5 -19.01 -13.23 -6.75
CA PRO A 5 -17.90 -12.99 -5.82
C PRO A 5 -16.71 -12.40 -6.57
N ARG A 6 -16.12 -11.33 -6.02
CA ARG A 6 -14.91 -10.70 -6.58
C ARG A 6 -13.66 -11.51 -6.22
N SER A 7 -12.71 -11.58 -7.13
CA SER A 7 -11.39 -12.18 -6.86
C SER A 7 -10.51 -11.23 -6.01
N VAL A 8 -9.42 -11.77 -5.46
CA VAL A 8 -8.41 -10.98 -4.74
C VAL A 8 -7.84 -9.87 -5.64
N GLU A 9 -7.56 -10.18 -6.90
CA GLU A 9 -6.99 -9.26 -7.88
C GLU A 9 -7.97 -8.14 -8.26
N GLU A 10 -9.25 -8.46 -8.42
CA GLU A 10 -10.28 -7.45 -8.70
C GLU A 10 -10.45 -6.46 -7.54
N ILE A 11 -10.39 -6.96 -6.30
CA ILE A 11 -10.45 -6.12 -5.10
C ILE A 11 -9.19 -5.27 -4.96
N PHE A 12 -8.01 -5.86 -5.19
CA PHE A 12 -6.75 -5.11 -5.13
C PHE A 12 -6.65 -4.03 -6.21
N LYS A 13 -7.18 -4.29 -7.41
CA LYS A 13 -7.29 -3.29 -8.49
C LYS A 13 -8.18 -2.12 -8.09
N ASP A 14 -9.33 -2.40 -7.48
CA ASP A 14 -10.24 -1.38 -6.95
C ASP A 14 -9.56 -0.55 -5.84
N TYR A 15 -8.90 -1.20 -4.87
CA TYR A 15 -8.11 -0.54 -3.83
C TYR A 15 -7.05 0.39 -4.42
N SER A 16 -6.25 -0.11 -5.37
CA SER A 16 -5.14 0.62 -5.98
C SER A 16 -5.62 1.86 -6.75
N ALA A 17 -6.71 1.72 -7.51
CA ALA A 17 -7.28 2.83 -8.26
C ALA A 17 -7.77 3.96 -7.33
N ARG A 18 -8.49 3.60 -6.25
CA ARG A 18 -8.94 4.58 -5.24
C ARG A 18 -7.76 5.23 -4.51
N ARG A 19 -6.76 4.44 -4.11
CA ARG A 19 -5.53 4.92 -3.49
C ARG A 19 -4.84 5.97 -4.37
N ILE A 20 -4.67 5.69 -5.66
CA ILE A 20 -4.06 6.63 -6.61
C ILE A 20 -4.87 7.93 -6.71
N ALA A 21 -6.20 7.83 -6.79
CA ALA A 21 -7.05 9.01 -6.85
C ALA A 21 -6.91 9.90 -5.60
N ILE A 22 -6.88 9.29 -4.41
CA ILE A 22 -6.71 10.02 -3.14
C ILE A 22 -5.31 10.64 -3.04
N ILE A 23 -4.26 9.90 -3.43
CA ILE A 23 -2.89 10.46 -3.46
C ILE A 23 -2.85 11.69 -4.37
N ARG A 24 -3.44 11.63 -5.56
CA ARG A 24 -3.52 12.80 -6.46
C ARG A 24 -4.25 13.96 -5.81
N ALA A 25 -5.39 13.70 -5.16
CA ALA A 25 -6.16 14.71 -4.44
C ALA A 25 -5.36 15.38 -3.31
N LEU A 26 -4.55 14.62 -2.57
CA LEU A 26 -3.76 15.13 -1.43
C LEU A 26 -2.38 15.69 -1.83
N THR A 27 -1.99 15.57 -3.10
CA THR A 27 -0.69 16.05 -3.58
C THR A 27 -0.84 17.09 -4.69
N HIS A 28 -1.37 16.71 -5.85
CA HIS A 28 -1.43 17.55 -7.04
C HIS A 28 -2.64 18.49 -7.02
N ASP A 29 -3.77 17.99 -6.53
CA ASP A 29 -5.04 18.73 -6.52
C ASP A 29 -5.39 19.26 -5.12
N VAL A 30 -4.40 19.37 -4.23
CA VAL A 30 -4.63 19.64 -2.81
C VAL A 30 -5.24 21.01 -2.54
N ASP A 31 -4.90 22.03 -3.35
CA ASP A 31 -5.52 23.36 -3.25
C ASP A 31 -7.01 23.32 -3.61
N LYS A 32 -7.35 22.59 -4.68
CA LYS A 32 -8.75 22.41 -5.08
C LYS A 32 -9.52 21.63 -4.02
N LEU A 33 -8.92 20.57 -3.48
CA LEU A 33 -9.53 19.79 -2.41
C LEU A 33 -9.77 20.66 -1.16
N TYR A 34 -8.76 21.44 -0.75
CA TYR A 34 -8.84 22.31 0.43
C TYR A 34 -9.98 23.33 0.30
N GLY A 35 -10.16 23.92 -0.89
CA GLY A 35 -11.25 24.86 -1.17
C GLY A 35 -12.64 24.23 -1.22
N LEU A 36 -12.76 22.93 -1.53
CA LEU A 36 -14.03 22.20 -1.50
C LEU A 36 -14.40 21.69 -0.09
N CYS A 37 -13.45 21.68 0.84
CA CYS A 37 -13.67 21.24 2.22
C CYS A 37 -14.04 22.40 3.15
N ASP A 38 -14.90 23.32 2.69
CA ASP A 38 -15.39 24.42 3.53
C ASP A 38 -16.32 23.88 4.63
N PRO A 39 -15.99 24.04 5.93
CA PRO A 39 -16.82 23.57 7.02
C PRO A 39 -18.17 24.28 7.12
N GLU A 40 -18.37 25.43 6.44
CA GLU A 40 -19.62 26.20 6.48
C GLU A 40 -20.70 25.71 5.49
N GLU A 41 -20.38 24.84 4.51
CA GLU A 41 -21.30 24.37 3.47
C GLU A 41 -21.83 22.93 3.69
N VAL A 42 -22.32 22.59 4.89
CA VAL A 42 -23.10 21.34 5.06
C VAL A 42 -24.59 21.67 5.09
N PRO A 43 -25.35 21.42 3.99
CA PRO A 43 -26.79 21.59 3.99
C PRO A 43 -27.44 20.73 5.08
N PRO A 44 -28.41 21.26 5.86
CA PRO A 44 -29.05 20.54 6.98
C PRO A 44 -29.86 19.30 6.55
N GLU A 45 -30.00 19.07 5.24
CA GLU A 45 -30.77 17.98 4.63
C GLU A 45 -29.92 16.73 4.33
N LEU A 46 -28.59 16.84 4.38
CA LEU A 46 -27.69 15.74 4.06
C LEU A 46 -27.19 15.06 5.35
N PRO A 47 -27.10 13.72 5.38
CA PRO A 47 -26.55 13.01 6.53
C PRO A 47 -25.13 13.47 6.78
N GLU A 48 -24.80 13.74 8.05
CA GLU A 48 -23.46 14.18 8.44
C GLU A 48 -22.41 13.26 7.80
N PRO A 49 -21.46 13.82 7.01
CA PRO A 49 -20.39 13.02 6.45
C PRO A 49 -19.58 12.40 7.58
N THR A 50 -18.87 11.31 7.29
CA THR A 50 -18.01 10.63 8.26
C THR A 50 -17.14 11.65 9.01
N LEU A 51 -17.35 11.76 10.33
CA LEU A 51 -16.77 12.80 11.19
C LEU A 51 -15.25 12.98 10.97
N GLY A 52 -14.80 14.22 10.77
CA GLY A 52 -13.46 14.65 11.19
C GLY A 52 -12.54 15.28 10.14
N ILE A 53 -12.86 15.24 8.85
CA ILE A 53 -12.00 15.86 7.81
C ILE A 53 -12.25 17.37 7.67
N ASN A 54 -13.51 17.80 7.73
CA ASN A 54 -13.90 19.21 7.59
C ASN A 54 -13.70 20.01 8.89
N PHE A 55 -13.96 19.41 10.06
CA PHE A 55 -13.92 20.13 11.35
C PHE A 55 -12.52 20.54 11.81
N ALA A 56 -11.48 19.79 11.45
CA ALA A 56 -10.11 20.11 11.87
C ALA A 56 -9.37 21.03 10.89
N ARG A 57 -9.96 21.41 9.75
CA ARG A 57 -9.25 22.11 8.66
C ARG A 57 -8.62 23.42 9.09
N ASP A 58 -9.36 24.21 9.89
CA ASP A 58 -8.96 25.56 10.27
C ASP A 58 -8.27 25.60 11.64
N ASP A 59 -8.41 24.53 12.44
CA ASP A 59 -7.82 24.39 13.78
C ASP A 59 -6.42 23.75 13.77
N VAL A 60 -6.02 23.09 12.68
CA VAL A 60 -4.69 22.45 12.55
C VAL A 60 -3.91 23.00 11.37
N SER A 61 -2.58 22.85 11.39
CA SER A 61 -1.76 23.27 10.27
C SER A 61 -2.17 22.52 9.00
N ARG A 62 -2.08 23.17 7.84
CA ARG A 62 -2.42 22.54 6.55
C ARG A 62 -1.72 21.19 6.33
N ARG A 63 -0.48 21.06 6.82
CA ARG A 63 0.29 19.80 6.74
C ARG A 63 -0.30 18.72 7.65
N ASP A 64 -0.68 19.08 8.87
CA ASP A 64 -1.29 18.14 9.82
C ASP A 64 -2.68 17.74 9.37
N TRP A 65 -3.43 18.66 8.75
CA TRP A 65 -4.71 18.37 8.12
C TRP A 65 -4.56 17.34 6.99
N ILE A 66 -3.65 17.57 6.04
CA ILE A 66 -3.37 16.61 4.95
C ILE A 66 -2.98 15.23 5.51
N SER A 67 -2.17 15.22 6.57
CA SER A 67 -1.72 14.00 7.25
C SER A 67 -2.88 13.25 7.90
N LEU A 68 -3.77 13.97 8.58
CA LEU A 68 -4.97 13.42 9.19
C LEU A 68 -5.90 12.81 8.13
N VAL A 69 -6.16 13.55 7.05
CA VAL A 69 -6.96 13.06 5.91
C VAL A 69 -6.35 11.79 5.30
N ALA A 70 -5.03 11.74 5.19
CA ALA A 70 -4.32 10.57 4.68
C ALA A 70 -4.49 9.33 5.57
N VAL A 71 -4.31 9.46 6.90
CA VAL A 71 -4.49 8.35 7.86
C VAL A 71 -5.92 7.80 7.84
N HIS A 72 -6.91 8.69 7.80
CA HIS A 72 -8.32 8.27 7.70
C HIS A 72 -8.63 7.62 6.36
N SER A 73 -8.04 8.12 5.27
CA SER A 73 -8.17 7.52 3.93
C SER A 73 -7.57 6.12 3.87
N ASP A 74 -6.39 5.90 4.46
CA ASP A 74 -5.76 4.59 4.55
C ASP A 74 -6.67 3.57 5.26
N SER A 75 -7.26 3.99 6.39
CA SER A 75 -8.20 3.17 7.17
C SER A 75 -9.47 2.84 6.37
N TRP A 76 -10.03 3.83 5.67
CA TRP A 76 -11.22 3.65 4.84
C TRP A 76 -10.98 2.68 3.68
N LEU A 77 -9.84 2.80 2.98
CA LEU A 77 -9.50 1.92 1.88
C LEU A 77 -9.34 0.46 2.32
N LEU A 78 -8.71 0.22 3.47
CA LEU A 78 -8.62 -1.11 4.08
C LEU A 78 -10.03 -1.66 4.38
N SER A 79 -10.91 -0.86 4.97
CA SER A 79 -12.29 -1.25 5.25
C SER A 79 -13.06 -1.61 3.98
N VAL A 80 -12.99 -0.79 2.94
CA VAL A 80 -13.63 -1.03 1.64
C VAL A 80 -13.11 -2.31 0.99
N ALA A 81 -11.79 -2.54 0.99
CA ALA A 81 -11.19 -3.74 0.40
C ALA A 81 -11.70 -5.02 1.09
N PHE A 82 -11.76 -5.04 2.43
CA PHE A 82 -12.23 -6.21 3.17
C PHE A 82 -13.76 -6.37 3.18
N TYR A 83 -14.51 -5.29 3.01
CA TYR A 83 -15.95 -5.33 2.75
C TYR A 83 -16.25 -6.01 1.41
N LEU A 84 -15.57 -5.59 0.33
CA LEU A 84 -15.69 -6.24 -0.98
C LEU A 84 -15.22 -7.69 -0.96
N GLY A 85 -14.26 -8.00 -0.09
CA GLY A 85 -13.71 -9.33 0.16
C GLY A 85 -14.47 -10.19 1.17
N ILE A 86 -15.72 -9.86 1.52
CA ILE A 86 -16.47 -10.58 2.58
C ILE A 86 -16.60 -12.09 2.34
N ARG A 87 -16.56 -12.53 1.08
CA ARG A 87 -16.62 -13.95 0.69
C ARG A 87 -15.26 -14.62 0.53
N LEU A 88 -14.16 -13.89 0.68
CA LEU A 88 -12.81 -14.44 0.60
C LEU A 88 -12.55 -15.35 1.80
N ASN A 89 -11.86 -16.46 1.58
CA ASN A 89 -11.39 -17.34 2.64
C ASN A 89 -10.16 -16.74 3.37
N HIS A 90 -9.70 -17.42 4.42
CA HIS A 90 -8.54 -16.98 5.22
C HIS A 90 -7.28 -16.71 4.38
N ASN A 91 -6.95 -17.58 3.43
CA ASN A 91 -5.73 -17.45 2.63
C ASN A 91 -5.83 -16.31 1.61
N GLU A 92 -7.01 -16.12 1.02
CA GLU A 92 -7.29 -15.02 0.10
C GLU A 92 -7.27 -13.66 0.80
N ARG A 93 -7.85 -13.56 2.00
CA ARG A 93 -7.75 -12.35 2.84
C ARG A 93 -6.32 -12.02 3.21
N LYS A 94 -5.51 -13.04 3.56
CA LYS A 94 -4.08 -12.87 3.81
C LYS A 94 -3.34 -12.39 2.57
N ARG A 95 -3.64 -12.96 1.39
CA ARG A 95 -3.03 -12.55 0.12
C ARG A 95 -3.40 -11.12 -0.24
N LEU A 96 -4.67 -10.74 -0.12
CA LEU A 96 -5.14 -9.37 -0.32
C LEU A 96 -4.42 -8.38 0.60
N PHE A 97 -4.32 -8.68 1.91
CA PHE A 97 -3.58 -7.83 2.84
C PHE A 97 -2.11 -7.68 2.43
N GLY A 98 -1.47 -8.77 2.02
CA GLY A 98 -0.09 -8.74 1.54
C GLY A 98 0.09 -7.85 0.31
N LEU A 99 -0.84 -7.90 -0.65
CA LEU A 99 -0.84 -7.02 -1.82
C LEU A 99 -1.10 -5.55 -1.46
N ILE A 100 -1.92 -5.27 -0.46
CA ILE A 100 -2.12 -3.89 0.02
C ILE A 100 -0.84 -3.37 0.67
N ASN A 101 -0.20 -4.20 1.50
CA ASN A 101 0.92 -3.80 2.36
C ASN A 101 2.28 -3.74 1.64
N ILE A 102 2.36 -4.05 0.34
CA ILE A 102 3.54 -3.74 -0.50
C ILE A 102 3.58 -2.27 -0.94
N LEU A 103 2.43 -1.57 -0.89
CA LEU A 103 2.36 -0.17 -1.26
C LEU A 103 2.63 0.70 -0.02
N PRO A 104 3.34 1.84 -0.15
CA PRO A 104 3.40 2.79 0.94
C PRO A 104 1.99 3.30 1.26
N THR A 105 1.71 3.61 2.52
CA THR A 105 0.42 4.20 2.88
C THR A 105 0.27 5.58 2.27
N ILE A 106 -0.95 6.08 2.13
CA ILE A 106 -1.18 7.45 1.66
C ILE A 106 -0.48 8.42 2.61
N PHE A 107 -0.57 8.17 3.93
CA PHE A 107 0.15 8.96 4.93
C PHE A 107 1.65 9.04 4.64
N GLN A 108 2.33 7.90 4.46
CA GLN A 108 3.76 7.86 4.13
C GLN A 108 4.06 8.69 2.87
N VAL A 109 3.24 8.55 1.83
CA VAL A 109 3.43 9.31 0.58
C VAL A 109 3.29 10.82 0.80
N VAL A 110 2.33 11.29 1.59
CA VAL A 110 2.12 12.74 1.78
C VAL A 110 3.05 13.36 2.81
N THR A 111 3.59 12.58 3.75
CA THR A 111 4.54 13.08 4.77
C THR A 111 5.99 13.03 4.33
N ASP A 112 6.37 12.04 3.52
CA ASP A 112 7.77 11.87 3.08
C ASP A 112 8.11 12.79 1.89
N ASN A 113 7.11 13.33 1.19
CA ASN A 113 7.28 14.37 0.19
C ASN A 113 7.47 15.75 0.85
N LYS A 114 8.73 16.12 1.13
CA LYS A 114 9.07 17.52 1.47
C LYS A 114 8.65 18.46 0.33
N PRO A 115 8.05 19.63 0.61
CA PRO A 115 7.89 20.67 -0.40
C PRO A 115 9.28 21.17 -0.83
N ILE A 116 9.54 21.18 -2.14
CA ILE A 116 10.70 21.85 -2.72
C ILE A 116 10.53 23.35 -2.42
N LYS A 117 11.36 23.87 -1.52
CA LYS A 117 11.52 25.31 -1.29
C LYS A 117 12.93 25.69 -1.73
N ASP A 118 13.01 26.66 -2.63
CA ASP A 118 14.23 27.15 -3.24
C ASP A 118 15.23 27.78 -2.24
N ASN A 119 16.51 27.48 -2.51
CA ASN A 119 17.75 28.14 -2.12
C ASN A 119 18.36 27.99 -0.71
N PRO A 120 19.73 27.98 -0.63
CA PRO A 120 20.46 27.29 0.44
C PRO A 120 21.21 28.25 1.37
N THR A 121 21.19 27.96 2.67
CA THR A 121 22.27 28.34 3.60
C THR A 121 22.42 27.29 4.72
N MET A 122 23.67 26.81 4.83
CA MET A 122 24.37 26.02 5.87
C MET A 122 23.82 26.11 7.31
N ASP A 123 23.90 25.13 8.22
CA ASP A 123 24.64 23.86 8.35
C ASP A 123 24.00 22.98 9.48
N SER A 124 24.46 21.72 9.56
CA SER A 124 24.48 20.78 10.70
C SER A 124 23.40 19.68 10.79
N GLY A 125 23.68 18.59 10.06
CA GLY A 125 24.04 17.31 10.69
C GLY A 125 22.93 16.33 11.12
N SER A 126 22.55 15.42 10.23
CA SER A 126 22.46 13.97 10.53
C SER A 126 22.33 13.14 9.24
N LYS A 127 23.20 12.14 9.10
CA LYS A 127 23.24 11.19 7.97
C LYS A 127 22.11 10.17 8.15
N PHE A 128 21.35 9.85 7.09
CA PHE A 128 21.34 8.48 6.51
C PHE A 128 20.53 8.35 5.20
N TRP A 129 21.28 8.01 4.14
CA TRP A 129 21.05 7.11 3.00
C TRP A 129 19.70 7.03 2.27
N GLY A 130 19.74 7.39 0.97
CA GLY A 130 19.17 6.53 -0.08
C GLY A 130 18.20 7.20 -1.05
N SER A 131 18.71 8.04 -1.95
CA SER A 131 17.99 8.49 -3.15
C SER A 131 17.55 7.29 -4.00
N THR A 132 16.29 7.26 -4.42
CA THR A 132 15.92 6.64 -5.70
C THR A 132 14.80 7.47 -6.32
N GLU A 133 15.11 7.99 -7.50
CA GLU A 133 14.23 8.78 -8.34
C GLU A 133 12.91 8.04 -8.59
N VAL A 134 11.80 8.72 -8.35
CA VAL A 134 10.45 8.20 -8.60
C VAL A 134 10.23 8.20 -10.11
N ALA A 135 10.60 7.10 -10.76
CA ALA A 135 10.29 6.86 -12.16
C ALA A 135 8.77 6.75 -12.33
N ALA A 136 8.28 7.56 -13.25
CA ALA A 136 6.89 7.66 -13.66
C ALA A 136 6.26 6.32 -14.00
N VAL A 137 4.98 6.20 -13.64
CA VAL A 137 4.02 5.19 -14.10
C VAL A 137 4.18 4.94 -15.60
N ARG A 138 4.65 3.74 -15.98
CA ARG A 138 4.39 3.11 -17.28
C ARG A 138 4.69 1.60 -17.25
N ASN A 139 3.71 0.83 -17.75
CA ASN A 139 3.74 -0.58 -18.19
C ASN A 139 3.80 -1.72 -17.16
N GLU A 140 2.67 -2.44 -17.06
CA GLU A 140 2.46 -3.91 -17.17
C GLU A 140 3.46 -4.90 -16.54
N HIS A 141 4.32 -4.49 -15.61
CA HIS A 141 5.09 -5.41 -14.80
C HIS A 141 4.45 -5.48 -13.42
N ILE A 142 3.76 -6.59 -13.14
CA ILE A 142 3.39 -6.96 -11.78
C ILE A 142 4.72 -6.97 -11.00
N GLU A 143 4.93 -5.97 -10.16
CA GLU A 143 6.11 -5.90 -9.31
C GLU A 143 6.05 -7.09 -8.34
N ILE A 144 6.91 -8.08 -8.57
CA ILE A 144 7.02 -9.27 -7.73
C ILE A 144 7.93 -8.90 -6.55
N PHE A 145 7.46 -9.11 -5.32
CA PHE A 145 8.21 -8.80 -4.10
C PHE A 145 8.63 -10.07 -3.36
N CYS A 146 9.81 -10.01 -2.73
CA CYS A 146 10.28 -11.10 -1.88
C CYS A 146 9.47 -11.18 -0.59
N GLY A 147 8.78 -12.31 -0.37
CA GLY A 147 7.99 -12.56 0.84
C GLY A 147 8.80 -12.68 2.15
N SER A 148 10.12 -12.50 2.11
CA SER A 148 10.99 -12.49 3.30
C SER A 148 11.62 -11.13 3.61
N CYS A 149 11.99 -10.34 2.60
CA CYS A 149 12.67 -9.06 2.81
C CYS A 149 11.96 -7.85 2.19
N GLY A 150 10.89 -8.07 1.42
CA GLY A 150 10.16 -7.00 0.72
C GLY A 150 10.88 -6.41 -0.48
N GLY A 151 12.10 -6.86 -0.82
CA GLY A 151 12.84 -6.36 -1.98
C GLY A 151 12.19 -6.74 -3.32
N ASN A 152 12.41 -5.90 -4.33
CA ASN A 152 11.81 -6.01 -5.65
C ASN A 152 12.45 -7.12 -6.49
N TYR A 153 11.66 -7.68 -7.39
CA TYR A 153 12.14 -8.63 -8.39
C TYR A 153 13.25 -8.07 -9.25
N ASN A 154 14.36 -8.80 -9.26
CA ASN A 154 15.47 -8.59 -10.16
C ASN A 154 15.72 -9.91 -10.91
N LYS A 155 15.65 -9.85 -12.23
CA LYS A 155 15.88 -11.00 -13.13
C LYS A 155 17.29 -11.59 -13.02
N ASP A 156 18.25 -10.78 -12.56
CA ASP A 156 19.65 -11.19 -12.41
C ASP A 156 19.89 -11.91 -11.07
N GLU A 157 18.89 -11.96 -10.18
CA GLU A 157 18.95 -12.70 -8.92
C GLU A 157 18.20 -14.03 -9.02
N PHE A 158 18.56 -14.99 -8.17
CA PHE A 158 17.84 -16.25 -8.07
C PHE A 158 16.60 -16.12 -7.18
N TRP A 159 15.47 -16.58 -7.70
CA TRP A 159 14.16 -16.55 -7.04
C TRP A 159 13.46 -17.92 -7.09
N ILE A 160 12.65 -18.19 -6.07
CA ILE A 160 11.81 -19.40 -6.01
C ILE A 160 10.43 -19.07 -5.44
N GLY A 161 9.39 -19.67 -6.02
CA GLY A 161 8.00 -19.57 -5.56
C GLY A 161 7.63 -20.70 -4.62
N CYS A 162 6.90 -20.39 -3.54
CA CYS A 162 6.38 -21.39 -2.60
C CYS A 162 5.08 -22.03 -3.12
N ASP A 163 5.02 -23.35 -3.24
CA ASP A 163 3.84 -24.09 -3.77
C ASP A 163 2.59 -24.00 -2.89
N ILE A 164 2.70 -23.47 -1.67
CA ILE A 164 1.58 -23.39 -0.72
C ILE A 164 0.93 -22.01 -0.69
N CYS A 165 1.74 -20.95 -0.78
CA CYS A 165 1.23 -19.58 -0.68
C CYS A 165 1.46 -18.76 -1.95
N GLU A 166 2.16 -19.32 -2.94
CA GLU A 166 2.46 -18.71 -4.24
C GLU A 166 3.29 -17.41 -4.14
N TRP A 167 3.88 -17.14 -2.98
CA TRP A 167 4.83 -16.03 -2.81
C TRP A 167 6.21 -16.40 -3.33
N TRP A 168 6.88 -15.40 -3.89
CA TRP A 168 8.24 -15.48 -4.40
C TRP A 168 9.25 -15.00 -3.36
N TYR A 169 10.45 -15.60 -3.38
CA TYR A 169 11.50 -15.31 -2.43
C TYR A 169 12.85 -15.26 -3.15
N HIS A 170 13.70 -14.29 -2.79
CA HIS A 170 15.11 -14.37 -3.15
C HIS A 170 15.72 -15.62 -2.51
N GLY A 171 16.49 -16.41 -3.27
CA GLY A 171 17.16 -17.58 -2.71
C GLY A 171 18.04 -17.24 -1.50
N LYS A 172 18.76 -16.10 -1.56
CA LYS A 172 19.58 -15.60 -0.43
C LYS A 172 18.79 -15.37 0.85
N CYS A 173 17.55 -14.90 0.76
CA CYS A 173 16.71 -14.60 1.94
C CYS A 173 16.20 -15.84 2.66
N ILE A 174 16.15 -16.99 1.98
CA ILE A 174 15.62 -18.26 2.50
C ILE A 174 16.67 -19.38 2.51
N MET A 175 17.94 -19.04 2.32
CA MET A 175 19.05 -20.00 2.22
C MET A 175 18.79 -21.10 1.16
N MET A 176 18.28 -20.69 0.00
CA MET A 176 18.07 -21.55 -1.17
C MET A 176 19.04 -21.18 -2.29
N THR A 177 19.66 -22.20 -2.88
CA THR A 177 20.52 -22.07 -4.06
C THR A 177 19.82 -22.66 -5.29
N PRO A 178 20.17 -22.22 -6.52
CA PRO A 178 19.61 -22.79 -7.75
C PRO A 178 19.74 -24.32 -7.82
N THR A 179 20.95 -24.85 -7.56
CA THR A 179 21.21 -26.29 -7.57
C THR A 179 20.36 -27.05 -6.57
N LYS A 180 20.12 -26.48 -5.39
CA LYS A 180 19.23 -27.10 -4.40
C LYS A 180 17.78 -27.09 -4.89
N ALA A 181 17.34 -26.00 -5.52
CA ALA A 181 15.98 -25.85 -6.04
C ALA A 181 15.66 -26.82 -7.18
N GLU A 182 16.63 -27.12 -8.06
CA GLU A 182 16.47 -28.10 -9.15
C GLU A 182 16.11 -29.52 -8.64
N THR A 183 16.57 -29.88 -7.44
CA THR A 183 16.26 -31.17 -6.82
C THR A 183 14.90 -31.22 -6.12
N LEU A 184 14.24 -30.07 -5.93
CA LEU A 184 12.97 -29.98 -5.22
C LEU A 184 11.80 -30.17 -6.19
N LYS A 185 10.95 -31.16 -5.91
CA LYS A 185 9.65 -31.29 -6.60
C LYS A 185 8.65 -30.22 -6.16
N HIS A 186 8.70 -29.83 -4.89
CA HIS A 186 7.85 -28.80 -4.29
C HIS A 186 8.66 -28.04 -3.24
N TYR A 187 8.69 -26.72 -3.34
CA TYR A 187 9.25 -25.82 -2.36
C TYR A 187 8.18 -25.28 -1.40
N LYS A 188 8.48 -25.37 -0.09
CA LYS A 188 7.63 -24.84 0.97
C LYS A 188 8.42 -23.82 1.81
N CYS A 189 7.94 -22.57 1.85
CA CYS A 189 8.58 -21.53 2.64
C CYS A 189 8.48 -21.80 4.15
N ALA A 190 9.40 -21.22 4.94
CA ALA A 190 9.46 -21.41 6.39
C ALA A 190 8.11 -21.15 7.07
N SER A 191 7.41 -20.08 6.68
CA SER A 191 6.10 -19.71 7.22
C SER A 191 5.00 -20.73 6.91
N CYS A 192 5.10 -21.46 5.80
CA CYS A 192 4.17 -22.53 5.47
C CYS A 192 4.60 -23.84 6.16
N SER A 193 5.91 -24.09 6.29
CA SER A 193 6.46 -25.26 6.99
C SER A 193 6.04 -25.30 8.46
N LEU A 194 6.06 -24.14 9.15
CA LEU A 194 5.64 -23.99 10.54
C LEU A 194 4.12 -24.17 10.78
N ARG A 195 3.28 -24.18 9.74
CA ARG A 195 1.81 -24.36 9.89
C ARG A 195 1.36 -25.81 10.08
N ARG A 196 2.28 -26.79 10.05
CA ARG A 196 1.96 -28.20 10.39
C ARG A 196 1.96 -28.35 11.91
N GLY A 197 0.81 -28.15 12.54
CA GLY A 197 0.68 -28.42 13.98
C GLY A 197 -0.57 -27.89 14.71
N ARG A 198 -1.58 -27.37 14.01
CA ARG A 198 -2.90 -27.11 14.61
C ARG A 198 -3.97 -27.78 13.76
N LEU A 199 -4.05 -29.11 13.91
CA LEU A 199 -5.32 -29.82 13.80
C LEU A 199 -6.02 -29.71 15.16
#